data_AF-A0A9W7LDF8-F1
#
_entry.id   AF-A0A9W7LDF8-F1
#
_cell.length_a   1.000
_cell.length_b   1.000
_cell.length_c   1.000
_cell.angle_alpha   90.00
_cell.angle_beta   90.00
_cell.angle_gamma   90.00
#
_symmetry.space_group_name_H-M   'P 1'
#
loop_
_entity.id
_entity.type
_entity.pdbx_description
1 polymer ?
#
loop_
_entity_poly.entity_id
_entity_poly.type
_entity_poly.pdbx_seq_one_letter_code
_entity_poly.pdbx_strand_id
1 'polypeptide(L)'
;MIFQVEGFYTSSRLVSRPHGHKSVVLSVNQPDLVDMILDNPQDADMEELCSRVDELEADYSATVEGRDALFGDYVVERTFNSKNLGKTSDAAGGKWVRKNSLTSMLGKLDGLYQNVVKDDNPNGTCTTLAINQVLLSLLCRLICFTIVLRGECDFLSAVEREEIASSRSTPGGLSANAVRAKFGSPMIWISLLGYRSPLALVLRLGPRSSVILDASYCDDRLRVGKGASGVRFILRKVTRVSEAGLWMKVVNSKLVVGKKGIVGSLLAAGTTMLTFGGGRWKKVVGGIAVTAALALVKSTGGIEEGEQGEV
;
A
#
# COMPACT_ATOMS: atom_id res chain seq x y z
N MET A 1 -29.76 -2.29 46.52
CA MET A 1 -30.18 -3.38 45.63
C MET A 1 -28.95 -3.76 44.81
N ILE A 2 -28.30 -4.83 45.22
CA ILE A 2 -27.05 -5.38 44.68
C ILE A 2 -27.46 -6.50 43.73
N PHE A 3 -26.91 -6.53 42.51
CA PHE A 3 -26.54 -7.79 41.86
C PHE A 3 -25.35 -7.57 40.91
N GLN A 4 -24.27 -8.23 41.28
CA GLN A 4 -23.11 -8.59 40.49
C GLN A 4 -23.35 -10.02 40.01
N VAL A 5 -23.14 -10.32 38.72
CA VAL A 5 -22.91 -11.71 38.24
C VAL A 5 -21.89 -11.67 37.09
N GLU A 6 -20.99 -12.64 37.18
CA GLU A 6 -19.76 -12.91 36.43
C GLU A 6 -19.98 -13.51 35.03
N GLY A 7 -18.89 -13.48 34.23
CA GLY A 7 -18.42 -14.68 33.53
C GLY A 7 -18.92 -14.90 32.11
N PHE A 8 -18.14 -14.49 31.11
CA PHE A 8 -18.16 -15.12 29.78
C PHE A 8 -16.86 -15.88 29.55
N TYR A 9 -16.92 -17.19 29.77
CA TYR A 9 -15.98 -18.17 29.22
C TYR A 9 -16.25 -18.32 27.72
N THR A 10 -15.27 -18.04 26.87
CA THR A 10 -15.29 -18.48 25.48
C THR A 10 -14.91 -19.95 25.41
N SER A 11 -15.92 -20.81 25.27
CA SER A 11 -15.78 -22.23 24.99
C SER A 11 -15.37 -22.45 23.53
N SER A 12 -14.13 -22.88 23.31
CA SER A 12 -13.67 -23.38 22.02
C SER A 12 -14.28 -24.76 21.75
N ARG A 13 -15.28 -24.85 20.87
CA ARG A 13 -15.74 -26.14 20.34
C ARG A 13 -14.71 -26.70 19.37
N LEU A 14 -13.95 -27.69 19.84
CA LEU A 14 -13.16 -28.59 19.00
C LEU A 14 -14.11 -29.46 18.18
N VAL A 15 -14.18 -29.22 16.87
CA VAL A 15 -14.73 -30.17 15.90
C VAL A 15 -13.63 -31.17 15.59
N SER A 16 -13.72 -32.37 16.15
CA SER A 16 -12.81 -33.47 15.85
C SER A 16 -13.12 -34.05 14.46
N ARG A 17 -12.21 -33.87 13.49
CA ARG A 17 -12.13 -34.72 12.29
C ARG A 17 -11.20 -35.89 12.58
N PRO A 18 -11.56 -37.14 12.23
CA PRO A 18 -10.65 -38.27 12.34
C PRO A 18 -9.78 -38.33 11.07
N HIS A 19 -8.49 -38.63 11.28
CA HIS A 19 -7.43 -38.97 10.31
C HIS A 19 -6.49 -37.84 9.85
N GLY A 20 -5.23 -37.95 10.33
CA GLY A 20 -4.03 -37.60 9.58
C GLY A 20 -3.44 -36.21 9.83
N HIS A 21 -2.30 -36.18 10.54
CA HIS A 21 -1.42 -35.03 10.80
C HIS A 21 -1.98 -33.89 11.67
N LYS A 22 -1.74 -34.01 12.98
CA LYS A 22 -1.65 -32.84 13.86
C LYS A 22 -0.33 -32.13 13.57
N SER A 23 -0.33 -31.13 12.70
CA SER A 23 0.66 -30.06 12.78
C SER A 23 0.40 -29.31 14.09
N VAL A 24 1.24 -29.54 15.09
CA VAL A 24 1.27 -28.68 16.27
C VAL A 24 1.89 -27.37 15.79
N VAL A 25 1.06 -26.45 15.32
CA VAL A 25 1.45 -25.05 15.22
C VAL A 25 1.61 -24.60 16.67
N LEU A 26 2.84 -24.66 17.17
CA LEU A 26 3.25 -23.92 18.35
C LEU A 26 3.17 -22.44 17.98
N SER A 27 1.96 -21.90 17.93
CA SER A 27 1.75 -20.47 18.03
C SER A 27 2.15 -20.13 19.46
N VAL A 28 3.43 -19.82 19.64
CA VAL A 28 3.86 -19.04 20.79
C VAL A 28 3.16 -17.71 20.61
N ASN A 29 1.97 -17.62 21.19
CA ASN A 29 1.26 -16.37 21.36
C ASN A 29 2.23 -15.49 22.16
N GLN A 30 2.90 -14.56 21.47
CA GLN A 30 3.64 -13.45 22.04
C GLN A 30 2.75 -12.20 21.98
N PRO A 31 1.53 -12.20 22.57
CA PRO A 31 0.64 -11.04 22.51
C PRO A 31 1.35 -9.82 23.09
N ASP A 32 2.20 -10.02 24.10
CA ASP A 32 3.01 -8.98 24.73
C ASP A 32 3.88 -8.23 23.71
N LEU A 33 4.57 -8.91 22.79
CA LEU A 33 5.43 -8.26 21.79
C LEU A 33 4.62 -7.49 20.73
N VAL A 34 3.50 -8.05 20.29
CA VAL A 34 2.60 -7.38 19.33
C VAL A 34 1.93 -6.17 19.96
N ASP A 35 1.42 -6.31 21.18
CA ASP A 35 0.84 -5.21 21.97
C ASP A 35 1.88 -4.11 22.20
N MET A 36 3.10 -4.47 22.58
CA MET A 36 4.20 -3.54 22.76
C MET A 36 4.58 -2.77 21.48
N ILE A 37 4.50 -3.41 20.30
CA ILE A 37 4.75 -2.74 19.01
C ILE A 37 3.58 -1.80 18.65
N LEU A 38 2.35 -2.20 18.95
CA LEU A 38 1.14 -1.50 18.55
C LEU A 38 0.72 -0.37 19.50
N ASP A 39 1.03 -0.46 20.79
CA ASP A 39 0.59 0.48 21.82
C ASP A 39 1.43 1.75 21.87
N ASN A 40 2.69 1.70 21.40
CA ASN A 40 3.56 2.88 21.41
C ASN A 40 4.36 3.12 20.11
N PRO A 41 3.70 3.18 18.95
CA PRO A 41 4.38 3.18 17.65
C PRO A 41 5.12 4.49 17.34
N GLN A 42 4.84 5.59 18.03
CA GLN A 42 5.46 6.89 17.74
C GLN A 42 6.66 7.18 18.64
N ASP A 43 6.59 6.79 19.93
CA ASP A 43 7.61 7.13 20.94
C ASP A 43 8.58 5.97 21.22
N ALA A 44 8.32 4.77 20.69
CA ALA A 44 9.24 3.65 20.83
C ALA A 44 10.60 3.98 20.19
N ASP A 45 11.66 3.74 20.96
CA ASP A 45 13.03 3.75 20.49
C ASP A 45 13.17 2.82 19.28
N MET A 46 13.82 3.34 18.24
CA MET A 46 13.93 2.64 16.96
C MET A 46 14.79 1.38 17.07
N GLU A 47 15.78 1.39 17.96
CA GLU A 47 16.64 0.23 18.21
C GLU A 47 15.87 -0.88 18.91
N GLU A 48 15.12 -0.54 19.97
CA GLU A 48 14.22 -1.46 20.66
C GLU A 48 13.16 -2.05 19.72
N LEU A 49 12.52 -1.21 18.90
CA LEU A 49 11.54 -1.68 17.92
C LEU A 49 12.16 -2.65 16.91
N CYS A 50 13.36 -2.36 16.42
CA CYS A 50 14.09 -3.24 15.51
C CYS A 50 14.38 -4.59 16.17
N SER A 51 14.89 -4.59 17.40
CA SER A 51 15.18 -5.82 18.15
C SER A 51 13.93 -6.69 18.32
N ARG A 52 12.78 -6.08 18.67
CA ARG A 52 11.50 -6.80 18.85
C ARG A 52 10.98 -7.37 17.53
N VAL A 53 11.14 -6.64 16.43
CA VAL A 53 10.77 -7.14 15.10
C VAL A 53 11.69 -8.29 14.67
N ASP A 54 12.99 -8.20 14.95
CA ASP A 54 13.92 -9.29 14.65
C ASP A 54 13.58 -10.57 15.46
N GLU A 55 13.15 -10.42 16.72
CA GLU A 55 12.66 -11.53 17.56
C GLU A 55 11.40 -12.18 16.96
N LEU A 56 10.40 -11.38 16.57
CA LEU A 56 9.20 -11.88 15.90
C LEU A 56 9.50 -12.60 14.58
N GLU A 57 10.43 -12.08 13.78
CA GLU A 57 10.82 -12.68 12.50
C GLU A 57 11.62 -13.97 12.70
N ALA A 58 12.43 -14.08 13.75
CA ALA A 58 13.25 -15.27 14.03
C ALA A 58 12.39 -16.48 14.46
N ASP A 59 11.35 -16.23 15.26
CA ASP A 59 10.44 -17.27 15.74
C ASP A 59 9.39 -17.66 14.70
N TYR A 60 9.20 -16.84 13.66
CA TYR A 60 8.16 -17.05 12.66
C TYR A 60 8.61 -17.94 11.51
N SER A 61 8.11 -19.17 11.49
CA SER A 61 8.19 -20.03 10.31
C SER A 61 6.99 -19.77 9.39
N ALA A 62 7.19 -19.01 8.31
CA ALA A 62 6.17 -18.81 7.29
C ALA A 62 5.72 -20.16 6.67
N THR A 63 4.50 -20.61 6.99
CA THR A 63 3.89 -21.79 6.37
C THR A 63 2.88 -21.36 5.30
N VAL A 64 2.69 -22.21 4.27
CA VAL A 64 1.69 -21.99 3.22
C VAL A 64 0.27 -21.90 3.78
N GLU A 65 0.00 -22.64 4.86
CA GLU A 65 -1.29 -22.65 5.58
C GLU A 65 -1.54 -21.33 6.35
N GLY A 66 -0.50 -20.60 6.74
CA GLY A 66 -0.60 -19.30 7.42
C GLY A 66 -0.89 -18.11 6.50
N ARG A 67 -1.02 -18.32 5.18
CA ARG A 67 -1.21 -17.23 4.20
C ARG A 67 -2.55 -16.53 4.32
N ASP A 68 -3.53 -17.12 4.97
CA ASP A 68 -4.82 -16.47 5.19
C ASP A 68 -4.70 -15.20 6.03
N ALA A 69 -3.71 -15.13 6.93
CA ALA A 69 -3.39 -13.92 7.69
C ALA A 69 -2.92 -12.77 6.78
N LEU A 70 -2.35 -13.03 5.60
CA LEU A 70 -1.90 -11.99 4.69
C LEU A 70 -3.05 -11.14 4.15
N PHE A 71 -4.25 -11.71 4.08
CA PHE A 71 -5.42 -11.05 3.49
C PHE A 71 -6.08 -10.10 4.48
N GLY A 72 -6.59 -9.00 3.93
CA GLY A 72 -7.28 -7.96 4.67
C GLY A 72 -6.72 -6.59 4.37
N ASP A 73 -7.34 -5.62 5.03
CA ASP A 73 -6.94 -4.23 4.96
C ASP A 73 -5.91 -3.93 6.05
N TYR A 74 -4.79 -3.33 5.68
CA TYR A 74 -3.74 -2.96 6.62
C TYR A 74 -3.39 -1.48 6.47
N VAL A 75 -3.23 -0.80 7.60
CA VAL A 75 -2.63 0.53 7.65
C VAL A 75 -1.13 0.38 7.87
N VAL A 76 -0.32 1.16 7.15
CA VAL A 76 1.12 1.22 7.35
C VAL A 76 1.39 2.21 8.47
N GLU A 77 1.74 1.70 9.65
CA GLU A 77 2.02 2.51 10.84
C GLU A 77 3.44 3.07 10.83
N ARG A 78 4.42 2.24 10.41
CA ARG A 78 5.83 2.62 10.46
C ARG A 78 6.64 2.03 9.30
N THR A 79 7.69 2.74 8.93
CA THR A 79 8.73 2.29 8.00
C THR A 79 10.11 2.53 8.56
N PHE A 80 11.00 1.55 8.46
CA PHE A 80 12.36 1.68 8.95
C PHE A 80 13.33 0.76 8.21
N ASN A 81 14.62 1.08 8.32
CA ASN A 81 15.70 0.26 7.77
C ASN A 81 16.68 -0.03 8.90
N SER A 82 16.87 -1.31 9.22
CA SER A 82 17.77 -1.74 10.30
C SER A 82 19.21 -1.28 10.10
N LYS A 83 19.65 -1.04 8.86
CA LYS A 83 21.00 -0.51 8.57
C LYS A 83 21.13 1.00 8.77
N ASN A 84 20.02 1.74 8.89
CA ASN A 84 20.01 3.19 8.95
C ASN A 84 18.94 3.70 9.95
N LEU A 85 19.09 3.31 11.22
CA LEU A 85 18.12 3.52 12.31
C LEU A 85 17.72 4.98 12.59
N GLY A 86 18.41 5.99 12.03
CA GLY A 86 18.07 7.41 12.19
C GLY A 86 17.45 8.09 10.97
N LYS A 87 17.32 7.40 9.83
CA LYS A 87 16.70 7.96 8.62
C LYS A 87 15.33 7.33 8.45
N THR A 88 14.27 8.09 8.74
CA THR A 88 12.90 7.71 8.37
C THR A 88 12.90 7.40 6.87
N SER A 89 12.73 6.12 6.52
CA SER A 89 12.65 5.73 5.14
C SER A 89 11.22 6.04 4.69
N ASP A 90 11.05 7.06 3.86
CA ASP A 90 9.78 7.38 3.17
C ASP A 90 9.47 6.31 2.10
N ALA A 91 9.63 5.04 2.45
CA ALA A 91 9.60 3.91 1.52
C ALA A 91 8.17 3.52 1.17
N ALA A 92 7.26 3.57 2.15
CA ALA A 92 5.87 3.27 1.92
C ALA A 92 5.17 4.51 1.32
N GLY A 93 4.57 4.33 0.14
CA GLY A 93 3.99 5.44 -0.64
C GLY A 93 4.96 6.13 -1.61
N GLY A 94 6.26 5.78 -1.57
CA GLY A 94 7.24 6.17 -2.57
C GLY A 94 7.33 7.68 -2.80
N LYS A 95 7.29 8.11 -4.08
CA LYS A 95 7.44 9.53 -4.46
C LYS A 95 6.36 10.45 -3.88
N TRP A 96 5.23 9.89 -3.43
CA TRP A 96 4.10 10.66 -2.92
C TRP A 96 4.26 11.10 -1.46
N VAL A 97 5.16 10.46 -0.71
CA VAL A 97 5.32 10.70 0.74
C VAL A 97 6.66 11.37 1.08
N ARG A 98 7.59 11.49 0.11
CA ARG A 98 8.92 12.05 0.36
C ARG A 98 8.87 13.47 0.92
N LYS A 99 9.73 13.77 1.91
CA LYS A 99 9.84 15.11 2.57
C LYS A 99 10.04 16.33 1.67
N ASN A 100 10.35 16.15 0.38
CA ASN A 100 10.51 17.22 -0.61
C ASN A 100 9.67 16.99 -1.89
N SER A 101 8.65 16.14 -1.83
CA SER A 101 7.75 15.95 -2.97
C SER A 101 6.78 17.13 -3.08
N LEU A 102 6.30 17.37 -4.30
CA LEU A 102 5.23 18.35 -4.54
C LEU A 102 3.98 18.06 -3.67
N THR A 103 3.76 16.80 -3.31
CA THR A 103 2.68 16.39 -2.42
C THR A 103 2.92 16.72 -0.95
N SER A 104 4.13 16.59 -0.40
CA SER A 104 4.41 17.00 0.98
C SER A 104 4.47 18.52 1.13
N MET A 105 4.82 19.24 0.07
CA MET A 105 4.76 20.70 0.06
C MET A 105 3.32 21.25 0.06
N LEU A 106 2.40 20.55 -0.61
CA LEU A 106 1.04 21.06 -0.80
C LEU A 106 0.02 20.44 0.17
N GLY A 107 0.27 19.23 0.67
CA GLY A 107 -0.73 18.44 1.38
C GLY A 107 -0.24 17.66 2.58
N LYS A 108 -1.22 17.26 3.39
CA LYS A 108 -1.05 16.37 4.54
C LYS A 108 -1.29 14.92 4.11
N LEU A 109 -0.42 14.02 4.55
CA LEU A 109 -0.69 12.58 4.48
C LEU A 109 -1.73 12.23 5.55
N ASP A 110 -2.89 11.78 5.10
CA ASP A 110 -4.01 11.38 5.98
C ASP A 110 -3.96 9.88 6.29
N GLY A 111 -3.36 9.07 5.43
CA GLY A 111 -3.20 7.65 5.67
C GLY A 111 -2.51 6.90 4.53
N LEU A 112 -1.93 5.76 4.88
CA LEU A 112 -1.28 4.85 3.95
C LEU A 112 -1.72 3.43 4.25
N TYR A 113 -2.21 2.74 3.23
CA TYR A 113 -2.80 1.41 3.37
C TYR A 113 -2.23 0.46 2.34
N GLN A 114 -2.12 -0.80 2.73
CA GLN A 114 -1.68 -1.90 1.88
C GLN A 114 -2.58 -3.10 2.10
N ASN A 115 -3.49 -3.33 1.16
CA ASN A 115 -4.48 -4.37 1.27
C ASN A 115 -4.10 -5.54 0.35
N VAL A 116 -4.35 -6.76 0.83
CA VAL A 116 -4.20 -7.97 0.01
C VAL A 116 -5.55 -8.66 -0.01
N VAL A 117 -6.07 -8.91 -1.20
CA VAL A 117 -7.46 -9.35 -1.39
C VAL A 117 -7.48 -10.54 -2.35
N LYS A 118 -8.33 -11.53 -2.07
CA LYS A 118 -8.66 -12.60 -3.02
C LYS A 118 -9.66 -12.03 -4.03
N ASP A 119 -9.31 -12.02 -5.32
CA ASP A 119 -10.21 -11.66 -6.41
C ASP A 119 -10.87 -12.95 -6.89
N ASP A 120 -12.09 -13.17 -6.40
CA ASP A 120 -12.94 -14.28 -6.83
C ASP A 120 -13.48 -13.95 -8.23
N ASN A 121 -12.62 -14.11 -9.23
CA ASN A 121 -13.01 -13.90 -10.61
C ASN A 121 -14.08 -14.94 -11.00
N PRO A 122 -15.24 -14.53 -11.55
CA PRO A 122 -16.29 -15.46 -11.98
C PRO A 122 -15.83 -16.49 -13.02
N ASN A 123 -14.70 -16.24 -13.68
CA ASN A 123 -14.06 -17.17 -14.62
C ASN A 123 -13.26 -18.29 -13.93
N GLY A 124 -13.25 -18.36 -12.59
CA GLY A 124 -12.68 -19.46 -11.81
C GLY A 124 -11.20 -19.35 -11.48
N THR A 125 -10.50 -18.32 -11.94
CA THR A 125 -9.11 -18.04 -11.54
C THR A 125 -9.09 -17.11 -10.33
N CYS A 126 -8.86 -17.67 -9.14
CA CYS A 126 -8.62 -16.90 -7.93
C CYS A 126 -7.25 -16.20 -8.06
N THR A 127 -7.26 -14.89 -8.35
CA THR A 127 -6.03 -14.08 -8.36
C THR A 127 -5.88 -13.34 -7.05
N THR A 128 -4.65 -13.24 -6.54
CA THR A 128 -4.38 -12.41 -5.37
C THR A 128 -4.05 -11.00 -5.84
N LEU A 129 -4.74 -10.00 -5.29
CA LEU A 129 -4.50 -8.59 -5.59
C LEU A 129 -3.76 -7.93 -4.44
N ALA A 130 -2.72 -7.16 -4.76
CA ALA A 130 -2.21 -6.13 -3.87
C ALA A 130 -2.79 -4.77 -4.25
N ILE A 131 -3.21 -4.04 -3.22
CA ILE A 131 -3.70 -2.69 -3.35
C ILE A 131 -2.90 -1.79 -2.42
N ASN A 132 -2.12 -0.88 -2.97
CA ASN A 132 -1.52 0.20 -2.18
C ASN A 132 -2.38 1.45 -2.34
N GLN A 133 -2.79 2.03 -1.22
CA GLN A 133 -3.64 3.22 -1.17
C GLN A 133 -2.96 4.32 -0.36
N VAL A 134 -2.80 5.50 -0.97
CA VAL A 134 -2.29 6.72 -0.31
C VAL A 134 -3.41 7.74 -0.23
N LEU A 135 -3.65 8.29 0.96
CA LEU A 135 -4.63 9.35 1.20
C LEU A 135 -3.91 10.66 1.50
N LEU A 136 -4.17 11.68 0.70
CA LEU A 136 -3.62 13.02 0.87
C LEU A 136 -4.74 14.05 0.93
N SER A 137 -4.58 15.08 1.74
CA SER A 137 -5.52 16.20 1.83
C SER A 137 -4.82 17.54 1.62
N LEU A 138 -5.47 18.45 0.89
CA LEU A 138 -5.05 19.84 0.71
C LEU A 138 -6.10 20.77 1.34
N LEU A 139 -5.66 21.97 1.72
CA LEU A 139 -6.54 23.08 2.12
C LEU A 139 -7.57 22.65 3.19
N CYS A 140 -7.11 22.06 4.29
CA CYS A 140 -7.97 21.54 5.37
C CYS A 140 -9.06 20.56 4.88
N ARG A 141 -8.67 19.60 4.02
CA ARG A 141 -9.56 18.58 3.41
C ARG A 141 -10.57 19.11 2.39
N LEU A 142 -10.44 20.36 1.93
CA LEU A 142 -11.23 20.87 0.81
C LEU A 142 -10.98 20.07 -0.47
N ILE A 143 -9.75 19.64 -0.71
CA ILE A 143 -9.39 18.78 -1.83
C ILE A 143 -8.71 17.54 -1.29
N CYS A 144 -9.24 16.37 -1.61
CA CYS A 144 -8.77 15.08 -1.12
C CYS A 144 -8.35 14.19 -2.30
N PHE A 145 -7.17 13.59 -2.19
CA PHE A 145 -6.60 12.68 -3.18
C PHE A 145 -6.53 11.28 -2.60
N THR A 146 -7.11 10.32 -3.30
CA THR A 146 -6.94 8.89 -3.03
C THR A 146 -6.18 8.29 -4.20
N ILE A 147 -4.92 7.92 -3.96
CA ILE A 147 -4.04 7.32 -4.97
C ILE A 147 -4.05 5.82 -4.74
N VAL A 148 -4.44 5.05 -5.76
CA VAL A 148 -4.56 3.60 -5.69
C VAL A 148 -3.67 2.95 -6.74
N LEU A 149 -2.80 2.06 -6.29
CA LEU A 149 -2.06 1.13 -7.11
C LEU A 149 -2.70 -0.24 -6.96
N ARG A 150 -3.38 -0.71 -8.00
CA ARG A 150 -3.91 -2.08 -8.09
C ARG A 150 -2.92 -2.93 -8.86
N GLY A 151 -2.53 -4.07 -8.28
CA GLY A 151 -1.63 -5.01 -8.92
C GLY A 151 -1.98 -6.45 -8.62
N GLU A 152 -1.56 -7.33 -9.52
CA GLU A 152 -1.62 -8.78 -9.34
C GLU A 152 -0.39 -9.22 -8.55
N CYS A 153 -0.57 -10.21 -7.67
CA CYS A 153 0.49 -10.75 -6.83
C CYS A 153 0.70 -12.23 -7.11
N ASP A 154 1.95 -12.54 -7.46
CA ASP A 154 2.43 -13.90 -7.66
C ASP A 154 3.42 -14.25 -6.54
N PHE A 155 3.24 -15.40 -5.88
CA PHE A 155 4.24 -15.89 -4.93
C PHE A 155 5.52 -16.30 -5.65
N LEU A 156 6.65 -15.93 -5.07
CA LEU A 156 7.96 -16.29 -5.62
C LEU A 156 8.31 -17.75 -5.30
N SER A 157 8.91 -18.42 -6.27
CA SER A 157 9.51 -19.75 -6.07
C SER A 157 10.72 -19.66 -5.13
N ALA A 158 11.16 -20.81 -4.57
CA ALA A 158 12.35 -20.84 -3.71
C ALA A 158 13.60 -20.32 -4.43
N VAL A 159 13.77 -20.69 -5.71
CA VAL A 159 14.89 -20.27 -6.56
C VAL A 159 14.87 -18.75 -6.79
N GLU A 160 13.72 -18.19 -7.22
CA GLU A 160 13.61 -16.74 -7.42
C GLU A 160 13.88 -15.94 -6.14
N ARG A 161 13.44 -16.45 -4.97
CA ARG A 161 13.69 -15.80 -3.69
C ARG A 161 15.18 -15.71 -3.38
N GLU A 162 15.93 -16.78 -3.60
CA GLU A 162 17.37 -16.84 -3.36
C GLU A 162 18.14 -15.93 -4.34
N GLU A 163 17.77 -15.93 -5.63
CA GLU A 163 18.36 -15.06 -6.65
C GLU A 163 18.13 -13.57 -6.34
N ILE A 164 16.90 -13.20 -5.98
CA ILE A 164 16.56 -11.81 -5.63
C ILE A 164 17.25 -11.40 -4.33
N ALA A 165 17.24 -12.27 -3.31
CA ALA A 165 17.90 -11.99 -2.05
C ALA A 165 19.40 -11.76 -2.22
N SER A 166 20.06 -12.58 -3.04
CA SER A 166 21.49 -12.47 -3.33
C SER A 166 21.80 -11.21 -4.14
N SER A 167 21.10 -10.99 -5.25
CA SER A 167 21.33 -9.84 -6.15
C SER A 167 21.05 -8.48 -5.48
N ARG A 168 20.08 -8.42 -4.55
CA ARG A 168 19.75 -7.19 -3.81
C ARG A 168 20.42 -7.08 -2.45
N SER A 169 21.19 -8.10 -2.05
CA SER A 169 21.79 -8.19 -0.72
C SER A 169 20.77 -7.99 0.41
N THR A 170 19.59 -8.62 0.25
CA THR A 170 18.47 -8.51 1.18
C THR A 170 18.84 -9.14 2.53
N PRO A 171 18.87 -8.37 3.63
CA PRO A 171 19.18 -8.90 4.95
C PRO A 171 18.20 -10.01 5.37
N GLY A 172 18.74 -11.14 5.80
CA GLY A 172 17.95 -12.32 6.21
C GLY A 172 17.17 -13.00 5.09
N GLY A 173 17.44 -12.69 3.82
CA GLY A 173 16.75 -13.31 2.68
C GLY A 173 15.27 -12.93 2.53
N LEU A 174 14.52 -13.74 1.78
CA LEU A 174 13.08 -13.58 1.53
C LEU A 174 12.31 -14.83 2.00
N SER A 175 11.24 -14.65 2.77
CA SER A 175 10.42 -15.74 3.30
C SER A 175 9.55 -16.42 2.23
N ALA A 176 8.91 -17.55 2.56
CA ALA A 176 7.97 -18.24 1.67
C ALA A 176 6.69 -17.44 1.34
N ASN A 177 6.48 -16.30 2.00
CA ASN A 177 5.40 -15.36 1.73
C ASN A 177 5.81 -14.22 0.78
N ALA A 178 7.04 -14.23 0.26
CA ALA A 178 7.47 -13.23 -0.68
C ALA A 178 6.67 -13.30 -1.99
N VAL A 179 6.18 -12.14 -2.42
CA VAL A 179 5.39 -11.97 -3.64
C VAL A 179 6.03 -10.93 -4.55
N ARG A 180 5.80 -11.12 -5.85
CA ARG A 180 5.98 -10.10 -6.88
C ARG A 180 4.64 -9.43 -7.14
N ALA A 181 4.53 -8.17 -6.77
CA ALA A 181 3.34 -7.35 -7.02
C ALA A 181 3.54 -6.54 -8.30
N LYS A 182 2.76 -6.84 -9.35
CA LYS A 182 2.76 -6.15 -10.64
C LYS A 182 1.64 -5.12 -10.67
N PHE A 183 1.96 -3.88 -10.34
CA PHE A 183 1.02 -2.78 -10.30
C PHE A 183 0.78 -2.16 -11.68
N GLY A 184 -0.50 -1.94 -11.99
CA GLY A 184 -0.91 -1.11 -13.10
C GLY A 184 -0.57 0.37 -12.90
N SER A 185 -0.92 1.21 -13.88
CA SER A 185 -0.79 2.65 -13.74
C SER A 185 -1.63 3.15 -12.53
N PRO A 186 -1.08 4.05 -11.70
CA PRO A 186 -1.79 4.62 -10.57
C PRO A 186 -3.14 5.23 -10.98
N MET A 187 -4.15 5.01 -10.13
CA MET A 187 -5.46 5.63 -10.23
C MET A 187 -5.58 6.69 -9.13
N ILE A 188 -5.72 7.95 -9.54
CA ILE A 188 -5.78 9.10 -8.66
C ILE A 188 -7.23 9.59 -8.66
N TRP A 189 -7.93 9.36 -7.56
CA TRP A 189 -9.25 9.90 -7.30
C TRP A 189 -9.08 11.26 -6.62
N ILE A 190 -9.59 12.31 -7.24
CA ILE A 190 -9.58 13.68 -6.72
C ILE A 190 -11.02 14.03 -6.36
N SER A 191 -11.25 14.39 -5.09
CA SER A 191 -12.57 14.73 -4.55
C SER A 191 -12.55 16.12 -3.93
N LEU A 192 -13.65 16.84 -4.11
CA LEU A 192 -13.89 18.15 -3.48
C LEU A 192 -14.77 17.98 -2.25
N LEU A 193 -14.46 18.64 -1.14
CA LEU A 193 -15.20 18.56 0.13
C LEU A 193 -15.12 17.17 0.81
N GLY A 194 -13.92 16.58 0.83
CA GLY A 194 -13.63 15.33 1.54
C GLY A 194 -13.67 14.05 0.69
N TYR A 195 -13.07 12.97 1.22
CA TYR A 195 -12.88 11.68 0.52
C TYR A 195 -14.16 10.96 0.09
N ARG A 196 -15.31 11.31 0.68
CA ARG A 196 -16.61 10.67 0.39
C ARG A 196 -17.48 11.48 -0.55
N SER A 197 -16.98 12.60 -1.06
CA SER A 197 -17.75 13.46 -1.95
C SER A 197 -18.13 12.74 -3.25
N PRO A 198 -19.38 12.92 -3.73
CA PRO A 198 -19.79 12.41 -5.04
C PRO A 198 -19.15 13.21 -6.20
N LEU A 199 -18.65 14.42 -5.91
CA LEU A 199 -17.95 15.26 -6.87
C LEU A 199 -16.49 14.83 -6.92
N ALA A 200 -16.25 13.76 -7.68
CA ALA A 200 -14.93 13.18 -7.82
C ALA A 200 -14.56 12.87 -9.26
N LEU A 201 -13.27 12.97 -9.54
CA LEU A 201 -12.67 12.64 -10.82
C LEU A 201 -11.61 11.57 -10.61
N VAL A 202 -11.66 10.49 -11.39
CA VAL A 202 -10.64 9.44 -11.36
C VAL A 202 -9.73 9.57 -12.58
N LEU A 203 -8.44 9.71 -12.32
CA LEU A 203 -7.40 9.84 -13.32
C LEU A 203 -6.53 8.59 -13.31
N ARG A 204 -6.22 8.02 -14.48
CA ARG A 204 -5.21 6.95 -14.59
C ARG A 204 -3.93 7.54 -15.16
N LEU A 205 -2.93 7.73 -14.30
CA LEU A 205 -1.71 8.45 -14.61
C LEU A 205 -0.48 7.78 -13.98
N GLY A 206 0.60 7.71 -14.75
CA GLY A 206 1.88 7.18 -14.31
C GLY A 206 2.24 5.82 -14.92
N PRO A 207 3.50 5.40 -14.79
CA PRO A 207 3.97 4.11 -15.28
C PRO A 207 3.34 2.96 -14.50
N ARG A 208 3.36 1.78 -15.12
CA ARG A 208 3.22 0.52 -14.39
C ARG A 208 4.46 0.30 -13.53
N SER A 209 4.36 -0.53 -12.50
CA SER A 209 5.51 -0.84 -11.65
C SER A 209 5.46 -2.27 -11.15
N SER A 210 6.62 -2.84 -10.83
CA SER A 210 6.74 -4.16 -10.25
C SER A 210 7.62 -4.06 -9.02
N VAL A 211 7.19 -4.64 -7.91
CA VAL A 211 7.94 -4.63 -6.65
C VAL A 211 7.91 -6.01 -6.01
N ILE A 212 8.96 -6.29 -5.25
CA ILE A 212 9.05 -7.50 -4.44
C ILE A 212 8.76 -7.10 -3.00
N LEU A 213 7.78 -7.78 -2.41
CA LEU A 213 7.31 -7.57 -1.06
C LEU A 213 7.29 -8.91 -0.35
N ASP A 214 7.85 -8.95 0.84
CA ASP A 214 7.86 -10.10 1.72
C ASP A 214 7.04 -9.79 2.97
N ALA A 215 6.27 -10.75 3.45
CA ALA A 215 5.61 -10.67 4.73
C ALA A 215 6.36 -11.60 5.68
N SER A 216 7.43 -11.05 6.26
CA SER A 216 8.38 -11.77 7.11
C SER A 216 7.78 -12.18 8.45
N TYR A 217 6.70 -11.53 8.88
CA TYR A 217 5.84 -11.95 9.98
C TYR A 217 4.38 -11.57 9.67
N CYS A 218 3.42 -12.42 10.04
CA CYS A 218 2.01 -12.09 9.92
C CYS A 218 1.17 -12.84 10.95
N ASP A 219 0.30 -12.12 11.66
CA ASP A 219 -0.76 -12.67 12.50
C ASP A 219 -2.10 -11.97 12.21
N ASP A 220 -3.09 -12.13 13.10
CA ASP A 220 -4.41 -11.54 12.95
C ASP A 220 -4.49 -10.02 13.22
N ARG A 221 -3.40 -9.39 13.67
CA ARG A 221 -3.39 -7.99 14.13
C ARG A 221 -2.29 -7.16 13.48
N LEU A 222 -1.18 -7.79 13.14
CA LEU A 222 0.10 -7.22 12.77
C LEU A 222 0.69 -8.02 11.61
N ARG A 223 1.25 -7.29 10.64
CA ARG A 223 2.09 -7.85 9.60
C ARG A 223 3.37 -7.03 9.55
N VAL A 224 4.51 -7.73 9.55
CA VAL A 224 5.80 -7.11 9.22
C VAL A 224 6.05 -7.37 7.74
N GLY A 225 6.04 -6.29 6.97
CA GLY A 225 6.43 -6.30 5.57
C GLY A 225 7.92 -6.03 5.44
N LYS A 226 8.55 -6.57 4.40
CA LYS A 226 9.94 -6.31 4.03
C LYS A 226 10.04 -6.15 2.52
N GLY A 227 10.64 -5.05 2.06
CA GLY A 227 10.96 -4.86 0.65
C GLY A 227 12.27 -5.57 0.28
N ALA A 228 12.50 -5.83 -1.01
CA ALA A 228 13.77 -6.41 -1.47
C ALA A 228 15.02 -5.58 -1.14
N SER A 229 14.89 -4.30 -0.76
CA SER A 229 16.01 -3.49 -0.26
C SER A 229 16.30 -3.69 1.23
N GLY A 230 15.54 -4.55 1.93
CA GLY A 230 15.62 -4.76 3.37
C GLY A 230 14.85 -3.72 4.21
N VAL A 231 14.16 -2.77 3.59
CA VAL A 231 13.29 -1.83 4.32
C VAL A 231 12.09 -2.59 4.88
N ARG A 232 11.82 -2.42 6.18
CA ARG A 232 10.69 -3.03 6.87
C ARG A 232 9.53 -2.07 7.03
N PHE A 233 8.33 -2.63 7.08
CA PHE A 233 7.04 -1.97 7.19
C PHE A 233 6.26 -2.61 8.34
N ILE A 234 5.75 -1.81 9.26
CA ILE A 234 4.83 -2.29 10.29
C ILE A 234 3.43 -2.00 9.81
N LEU A 235 2.65 -3.07 9.61
CA LEU A 235 1.30 -3.00 9.08
C LEU A 235 0.33 -3.50 10.14
N ARG A 236 -0.57 -2.61 10.59
CA ARG A 236 -1.62 -3.00 11.53
C ARG A 236 -2.89 -3.34 10.77
N LYS A 237 -3.51 -4.47 11.12
CA LYS A 237 -4.77 -4.90 10.52
C LYS A 237 -5.89 -3.94 10.93
N VAL A 238 -6.69 -3.54 9.96
CA VAL A 238 -7.82 -2.64 10.18
C VAL A 238 -9.01 -3.47 10.65
N THR A 239 -9.49 -3.21 11.87
CA THR A 239 -10.62 -3.95 12.48
C THR A 239 -11.95 -3.19 12.45
N ARG A 240 -11.95 -1.90 12.10
CA ARG A 240 -13.14 -1.05 12.04
C ARG A 240 -13.30 -0.43 10.66
N VAL A 241 -14.53 -0.04 10.30
CA VAL A 241 -14.83 0.68 9.05
C VAL A 241 -13.92 1.90 8.94
N SER A 242 -12.92 1.81 8.07
CA SER A 242 -11.91 2.83 7.89
C SER A 242 -11.88 3.32 6.44
N GLU A 243 -11.03 4.32 6.17
CA GLU A 243 -10.77 4.80 4.83
C GLU A 243 -10.02 3.77 3.96
N ALA A 244 -9.57 2.64 4.55
CA ALA A 244 -8.91 1.55 3.83
C ALA A 244 -9.79 0.91 2.75
N GLY A 245 -11.12 1.03 2.82
CA GLY A 245 -12.03 0.53 1.77
C GLY A 245 -12.26 1.49 0.60
N LEU A 246 -11.69 2.71 0.62
CA LEU A 246 -11.92 3.70 -0.43
C LEU A 246 -11.41 3.25 -1.80
N TRP A 247 -10.37 2.41 -1.86
CA TRP A 247 -9.84 1.90 -3.12
C TRP A 247 -10.90 1.21 -3.97
N MET A 248 -11.89 0.53 -3.37
CA MET A 248 -12.95 -0.15 -4.12
C MET A 248 -13.75 0.83 -4.97
N LYS A 249 -14.04 2.03 -4.42
CA LYS A 249 -14.71 3.09 -5.19
C LYS A 249 -13.86 3.55 -6.36
N VAL A 250 -12.55 3.69 -6.15
CA VAL A 250 -11.61 4.12 -7.19
C VAL A 250 -11.49 3.09 -8.31
N VAL A 251 -11.29 1.82 -7.96
CA VAL A 251 -11.15 0.73 -8.93
C VAL A 251 -12.43 0.51 -9.72
N ASN A 252 -13.60 0.62 -9.09
CA ASN A 252 -14.90 0.40 -9.71
C ASN A 252 -15.49 1.65 -10.38
N SER A 253 -14.77 2.77 -10.41
CA SER A 253 -15.24 3.99 -11.06
C SER A 253 -15.37 3.77 -12.57
N LYS A 254 -16.53 4.10 -13.13
CA LYS A 254 -16.77 4.05 -14.58
C LYS A 254 -16.11 5.21 -15.33
N LEU A 255 -15.89 6.33 -14.64
CA LEU A 255 -15.36 7.56 -15.23
C LEU A 255 -13.87 7.67 -14.93
N VAL A 256 -13.07 6.92 -15.70
CA VAL A 256 -11.60 7.00 -15.64
C VAL A 256 -11.09 7.83 -16.80
N VAL A 257 -10.58 9.02 -16.52
CA VAL A 257 -9.96 9.87 -17.52
C VAL A 257 -8.50 9.47 -17.65
N GLY A 258 -8.15 8.86 -18.78
CA GLY A 258 -6.77 8.54 -19.11
C GLY A 258 -5.93 9.78 -19.47
N LYS A 259 -4.61 9.59 -19.55
CA LYS A 259 -3.64 10.64 -19.93
C LYS A 259 -4.06 11.47 -21.15
N LYS A 260 -4.55 10.81 -22.22
CA LYS A 260 -5.02 11.50 -23.44
C LYS A 260 -6.20 12.44 -23.19
N GLY A 261 -7.14 12.02 -22.34
CA GLY A 261 -8.30 12.84 -21.96
C GLY A 261 -7.89 14.08 -21.17
N ILE A 262 -6.97 13.93 -20.22
CA ILE A 262 -6.42 15.06 -19.44
C ILE A 262 -5.71 16.04 -20.38
N VAL A 263 -4.79 15.55 -21.21
CA VAL A 263 -4.05 16.39 -22.18
C VAL A 263 -5.00 17.12 -23.11
N GLY A 264 -5.99 16.42 -23.68
CA GLY A 264 -7.01 17.03 -24.55
C GLY A 264 -7.79 18.13 -23.83
N SER A 265 -8.24 17.87 -22.59
CA SER A 265 -8.98 18.86 -21.80
C SER A 265 -8.14 20.10 -21.44
N LEU A 266 -6.89 19.91 -21.04
CA LEU A 266 -5.97 21.01 -20.71
C LEU A 266 -5.60 21.84 -21.95
N LEU A 267 -5.35 21.20 -23.09
CA LEU A 267 -5.09 21.90 -24.35
C LEU A 267 -6.31 22.68 -24.82
N ALA A 268 -7.51 22.08 -24.79
CA ALA A 268 -8.74 22.75 -25.19
C ALA A 268 -9.06 23.95 -24.29
N ALA A 269 -8.98 23.77 -22.96
CA ALA A 269 -9.21 24.86 -22.01
C ALA A 269 -8.13 25.94 -22.12
N GLY A 270 -6.86 25.54 -22.20
CA GLY A 270 -5.72 26.45 -22.29
C GLY A 270 -5.73 27.30 -23.57
N THR A 271 -5.97 26.69 -24.72
CA THR A 271 -6.10 27.41 -26.00
C THR A 271 -7.30 28.35 -25.99
N THR A 272 -8.47 27.91 -25.51
CA THR A 272 -9.68 28.75 -25.38
C THR A 272 -9.43 29.97 -24.48
N MET A 273 -8.75 29.79 -23.35
CA MET A 273 -8.42 30.91 -22.44
C MET A 273 -7.40 31.88 -23.07
N LEU A 274 -6.48 31.39 -23.90
CA LEU A 274 -5.50 32.23 -24.60
C LEU A 274 -6.14 33.02 -25.74
N THR A 275 -7.06 32.41 -26.49
CA THR A 275 -7.70 33.02 -27.67
C THR A 275 -8.87 33.93 -27.29
N PHE A 276 -9.70 33.53 -26.31
CA PHE A 276 -10.95 34.21 -25.97
C PHE A 276 -10.98 34.78 -24.55
N GLY A 277 -9.95 34.56 -23.73
CA GLY A 277 -9.90 35.07 -22.36
C GLY A 277 -9.65 36.58 -22.29
N GLY A 278 -10.68 37.35 -21.93
CA GLY A 278 -10.53 38.75 -21.54
C GLY A 278 -9.78 38.88 -20.21
N GLY A 279 -8.61 39.52 -20.22
CA GLY A 279 -7.80 39.83 -19.03
C GLY A 279 -6.46 39.09 -18.96
N ARG A 280 -5.40 39.79 -18.50
CA ARG A 280 -4.03 39.24 -18.40
C ARG A 280 -3.96 37.95 -17.57
N TRP A 281 -4.73 37.85 -16.48
CA TRP A 281 -4.77 36.67 -15.62
C TRP A 281 -5.23 35.40 -16.34
N LYS A 282 -6.30 35.48 -17.14
CA LYS A 282 -6.83 34.31 -17.89
C LYS A 282 -5.82 33.79 -18.91
N LYS A 283 -5.05 34.68 -19.55
CA LYS A 283 -3.97 34.29 -20.47
C LYS A 283 -2.82 33.58 -19.74
N VAL A 284 -2.44 34.03 -18.55
CA VAL A 284 -1.43 33.36 -17.72
C VAL A 284 -1.89 31.95 -17.34
N VAL A 285 -3.12 31.80 -16.86
CA VAL A 285 -3.69 30.48 -16.52
C VAL A 285 -3.77 29.58 -17.76
N GLY A 286 -4.19 30.12 -18.90
CA GLY A 286 -4.22 29.39 -20.17
C GLY A 286 -2.85 28.88 -20.60
N GLY A 287 -1.81 29.72 -20.47
CA GLY A 287 -0.42 29.34 -20.72
C GLY A 287 0.04 28.20 -19.82
N ILE A 288 -0.23 28.29 -18.51
CA ILE A 288 0.10 27.23 -17.53
C ILE A 288 -0.58 25.91 -17.92
N ALA A 289 -1.86 25.94 -18.30
CA ALA A 289 -2.60 24.74 -18.70
C ALA A 289 -1.98 24.06 -19.95
N VAL A 290 -1.63 24.84 -20.98
CA VAL A 290 -0.97 24.32 -22.19
C VAL A 290 0.41 23.74 -21.85
N THR A 291 1.21 24.45 -21.06
CA THR A 291 2.54 23.97 -20.64
C THR A 291 2.43 22.68 -19.83
N ALA A 292 1.46 22.58 -18.91
CA ALA A 292 1.20 21.36 -18.16
C ALA A 292 0.79 20.20 -19.08
N ALA A 293 -0.05 20.45 -20.08
CA ALA A 293 -0.42 19.44 -21.07
C ALA A 293 0.80 18.93 -21.86
N LEU A 294 1.68 19.83 -22.32
CA LEU A 294 2.91 19.48 -23.02
C LEU A 294 3.89 18.71 -22.13
N ALA A 295 4.03 19.10 -20.87
CA ALA A 295 4.84 18.38 -19.88
C ALA A 295 4.30 16.96 -19.64
N LEU A 296 2.97 16.81 -19.54
CA LEU A 296 2.33 15.50 -19.45
C LEU A 296 2.59 14.66 -20.70
N VAL A 297 2.49 15.22 -21.91
CA VAL A 297 2.82 14.50 -23.15
C VAL A 297 4.27 13.99 -23.11
N LYS A 298 5.22 14.86 -22.74
CA LYS A 298 6.66 14.53 -22.65
C LYS A 298 7.03 13.61 -21.50
N SER A 299 6.19 13.50 -20.48
CA SER A 299 6.35 12.54 -19.38
C SER A 299 6.12 11.11 -19.91
N THR A 300 7.19 10.47 -20.38
CA THR A 300 7.27 9.02 -20.53
C THR A 300 7.53 8.43 -19.15
N GLY A 301 6.81 7.37 -18.81
CA GLY A 301 6.77 6.79 -17.47
C GLY A 301 8.14 6.25 -17.06
N GLY A 302 8.68 6.75 -15.94
CA GLY A 302 9.96 6.31 -15.41
C GLY A 302 9.90 4.91 -14.78
N ILE A 303 10.89 4.11 -15.19
CA ILE A 303 11.32 2.78 -14.72
C ILE A 303 10.54 1.59 -15.31
N GLU A 304 10.85 1.29 -16.57
CA GLU A 304 11.03 -0.09 -17.05
C GLU A 304 12.54 -0.30 -17.25
N GLU A 305 13.17 -1.03 -16.34
CA GLU A 305 14.38 -1.81 -16.65
C GLU A 305 14.12 -3.20 -16.07
N GLY A 306 13.24 -3.93 -16.76
CA GLY A 306 13.33 -5.38 -16.75
C GLY A 306 14.34 -5.73 -17.82
N GLU A 307 15.51 -6.22 -17.40
CA GLU A 307 16.43 -6.95 -18.28
C GLU A 307 15.60 -7.97 -19.07
N GLN A 308 15.51 -7.75 -20.38
CA GLN A 308 15.17 -8.80 -21.31
C GLN A 308 16.39 -9.73 -21.33
N GLY A 309 16.26 -10.89 -20.69
CA GLY A 309 17.13 -12.02 -21.00
C GLY A 309 16.91 -12.38 -22.47
N GLU A 310 17.97 -12.23 -23.27
CA GLU A 310 18.04 -12.84 -24.60
C GLU A 310 18.00 -14.36 -24.44
N VAL A 311 17.26 -15.00 -25.35
CA VAL A 311 17.19 -16.46 -25.54
C VAL A 311 18.48 -16.97 -26.15
#